data_AF-A0A7L3G2U3-F1
#
_entry.id   AF-A0A7L3G2U3-F1
#
_cell.length_a   1.000
_cell.length_b   1.000
_cell.length_c   1.000
_cell.angle_alpha   90.00
_cell.angle_beta   90.00
_cell.angle_gamma   90.00
#
_symmetry.space_group_name_H-M   'P 1'
#
loop_
_entity.id
_entity.type
_entity.pdbx_description
1 polymer ?
#
loop_
_entity_poly.entity_id
_entity_poly.type
_entity_poly.pdbx_seq_one_letter_code
_entity_poly.pdbx_strand_id
1 'polypeptide(L)'
;MQPQQLRWETLAALRSSSKGRLSYCRHWLRDEDILEGCMSPLVLSPYSGWVLDRVIGQSAQEIAPSRSSTPKESTSLTNWSSSLEKITSASHQGSSPLSPTDPSETKVALWLQSNFTDLAYILTTQGNEDVGLLEMDQEVFPAALPSKVTEVEGCIRMYEEMHRLKGKEGLRQRQEQQEQMVRAVYDLASEQLKRFDELKELKQHQEFQDLQEVMEKSLKEAQGQQEKLKEEHRHRAKILNLKLREAEQQRQRQEELERLRKEEGQERLRRLYSIQEEVLQLNQQIDPNYRHKDLPRIDLSAYSNRGNQICGLVSGLIRTTSERGFPSQVDVANTERALQEMRGLISSMQQEIAAAVEEKRRRDEEEERQKQKELLKKEQMKAQTPAPAQQSGGKQQKEGLQVKAEESTMRWYQQLQDAAEQCVASFSGLSNCKDNNEVKKIKTDLQKAATIPVSQISRIAGSQLREIFDKINNLLSGKSVQSGGRAVSVTQHPQGLDFVYYKLAEKFVNKGEEEVASHRDAAFPIAVVASGIWEIHPRVGDLFL
;
A
#
# COMPACT_ATOMS: atom_id res chain seq x y z
N MET A 1 -2.66 -7.04 -35.31
CA MET A 1 -3.07 -5.67 -35.70
C MET A 1 -3.03 -4.78 -34.47
N GLN A 2 -2.53 -3.54 -34.58
CA GLN A 2 -2.37 -2.65 -33.42
C GLN A 2 -3.61 -1.76 -33.22
N PRO A 3 -4.00 -1.46 -31.96
CA PRO A 3 -5.22 -0.69 -31.67
C PRO A 3 -5.18 0.77 -32.12
N GLN A 4 -4.01 1.33 -32.44
CA GLN A 4 -3.90 2.67 -33.01
C GLN A 4 -4.49 2.78 -34.43
N GLN A 5 -4.43 1.71 -35.23
CA GLN A 5 -4.80 1.71 -36.64
C GLN A 5 -6.33 1.82 -36.81
N LEU A 6 -7.08 1.00 -36.06
CA LEU A 6 -8.55 1.04 -35.93
C LEU A 6 -9.09 2.42 -35.54
N ARG A 7 -8.32 3.19 -34.76
CA ARG A 7 -8.74 4.53 -34.29
C ARG A 7 -8.75 5.56 -35.44
N TRP A 8 -7.82 5.45 -36.38
CA TRP A 8 -7.78 6.30 -37.57
C TRP A 8 -8.82 5.91 -38.61
N GLU A 9 -9.05 4.62 -38.80
CA GLU A 9 -10.10 4.09 -39.69
C GLU A 9 -11.51 4.53 -39.21
N THR A 10 -11.74 4.50 -37.90
CA THR A 10 -12.99 4.99 -37.28
C THR A 10 -13.19 6.50 -37.50
N LEU A 11 -12.13 7.31 -37.38
CA LEU A 11 -12.19 8.75 -37.65
C LEU A 11 -12.42 9.06 -39.14
N ALA A 12 -11.85 8.27 -40.04
CA ALA A 12 -12.11 8.36 -41.47
C ALA A 12 -13.58 8.02 -41.82
N ALA A 13 -14.11 6.95 -41.23
CA ALA A 13 -15.52 6.54 -41.40
C ALA A 13 -16.51 7.57 -40.83
N LEU A 14 -16.20 8.21 -39.70
CA LEU A 14 -17.01 9.32 -39.16
C LEU A 14 -16.99 10.54 -40.09
N ARG A 15 -15.85 10.83 -40.74
CA ARG A 15 -15.72 11.96 -41.68
C ARG A 15 -16.44 11.73 -43.03
N SER A 16 -16.61 10.48 -43.46
CA SER A 16 -17.38 10.13 -44.66
C SER A 16 -18.88 9.91 -44.39
N SER A 17 -19.27 9.68 -43.14
CA SER A 17 -20.67 9.54 -42.72
C SER A 17 -21.49 10.82 -42.93
N SER A 18 -22.74 10.67 -43.38
CA SER A 18 -23.68 11.80 -43.55
C SER A 18 -23.98 12.54 -42.24
N LYS A 19 -23.86 11.87 -41.08
CA LYS A 19 -24.00 12.48 -39.75
C LYS A 19 -22.74 13.23 -39.28
N GLY A 20 -21.60 13.08 -39.96
CA GLY A 20 -20.34 13.77 -39.63
C GLY A 20 -20.18 15.14 -40.28
N ARG A 21 -21.03 15.51 -41.25
CA ARG A 21 -21.03 16.83 -41.89
C ARG A 21 -21.78 17.86 -41.04
N LEU A 22 -21.08 18.52 -40.12
CA LEU A 22 -21.58 19.72 -39.45
C LEU A 22 -21.70 20.87 -40.46
N SER A 23 -22.93 21.23 -40.84
CA SER A 23 -23.23 22.39 -41.70
C SER A 23 -23.20 23.69 -40.89
N TYR A 24 -22.14 24.48 -41.06
CA TYR A 24 -21.98 25.76 -40.35
C TYR A 24 -22.83 26.87 -40.98
N CYS A 25 -24.05 27.06 -40.48
CA CYS A 25 -24.93 28.15 -40.90
C CYS A 25 -24.37 29.51 -40.45
N ARG A 26 -24.09 30.40 -41.41
CA ARG A 26 -23.34 31.65 -41.20
C ARG A 26 -24.21 32.86 -40.78
N HIS A 27 -25.50 32.65 -40.56
CA HIS A 27 -26.45 33.69 -40.14
C HIS A 27 -27.16 33.24 -38.88
N TRP A 28 -26.68 33.71 -37.74
CA TRP A 28 -27.41 33.69 -36.47
C TRP A 28 -28.08 35.05 -36.34
N LEU A 29 -29.41 35.09 -36.25
CA LEU A 29 -30.08 36.33 -35.87
C LEU A 29 -29.76 36.62 -34.40
N ARG A 30 -29.57 37.91 -34.07
CA ARG A 30 -29.79 38.38 -32.71
C ARG A 30 -31.30 38.50 -32.49
N ASP A 31 -31.69 38.30 -31.23
CA ASP A 31 -33.02 38.49 -30.64
C ASP A 31 -33.82 37.19 -30.38
N GLU A 32 -33.36 36.40 -29.41
CA GLU A 32 -34.17 35.60 -28.47
C GLU A 32 -33.26 35.05 -27.33
N ASP A 33 -33.77 34.95 -26.09
CA ASP A 33 -32.96 34.59 -24.92
C ASP A 33 -32.77 33.06 -24.78
N ILE A 34 -31.68 32.57 -25.38
CA ILE A 34 -31.35 31.14 -25.57
C ILE A 34 -31.29 30.31 -24.26
N LEU A 35 -31.16 30.95 -23.09
CA LEU A 35 -30.92 30.25 -21.82
C LEU A 35 -32.18 29.82 -21.04
N GLU A 36 -33.37 30.38 -21.33
CA GLU A 36 -34.57 30.06 -20.54
C GLU A 36 -35.03 28.60 -20.74
N GLY A 37 -34.84 28.06 -21.96
CA GLY A 37 -35.08 26.64 -22.27
C GLY A 37 -34.14 25.66 -21.55
N CYS A 38 -32.98 26.12 -21.05
CA CYS A 38 -31.99 25.26 -20.39
C CYS A 38 -32.27 25.00 -18.89
N MET A 39 -33.28 25.64 -18.30
CA MET A 39 -33.67 25.45 -16.90
C MET A 39 -34.82 24.44 -16.70
N SER A 40 -35.40 23.91 -17.78
CA SER A 40 -36.41 22.84 -17.70
C SER A 40 -35.76 21.44 -17.63
N PRO A 41 -36.29 20.51 -16.83
CA PRO A 41 -35.77 19.14 -16.78
C PRO A 41 -35.96 18.42 -18.13
N LEU A 42 -34.95 17.66 -18.54
CA LEU A 42 -34.92 16.96 -19.84
C LEU A 42 -35.97 15.83 -19.90
N VAL A 43 -37.11 16.09 -20.54
CA VAL A 43 -38.11 15.07 -20.86
C VAL A 43 -37.77 14.40 -22.20
N LEU A 44 -37.80 13.07 -22.24
CA LEU A 44 -37.60 12.31 -23.47
C LEU A 44 -38.80 12.45 -24.42
N SER A 45 -38.54 12.48 -25.72
CA SER A 45 -39.60 12.49 -26.74
C SER A 45 -40.51 11.26 -26.60
N PRO A 46 -41.86 11.39 -26.72
CA PRO A 46 -42.79 10.27 -26.63
C PRO A 46 -42.48 9.09 -27.56
N TYR A 47 -41.71 9.32 -28.64
CA TYR A 47 -41.30 8.29 -29.59
C TYR A 47 -40.18 7.36 -29.09
N SER A 48 -39.55 7.63 -27.94
CA SER A 48 -38.39 6.84 -27.47
C SER A 48 -38.76 5.42 -26.98
N GLY A 49 -40.02 5.18 -26.60
CA GLY A 49 -40.47 3.86 -26.12
C GLY A 49 -40.27 2.74 -27.15
N TRP A 50 -40.61 3.01 -28.42
CA TRP A 50 -40.53 2.01 -29.51
C TRP A 50 -39.11 1.51 -29.81
N VAL A 51 -38.08 2.25 -29.39
CA VAL A 51 -36.67 1.85 -29.56
C VAL A 51 -36.26 0.80 -28.52
N LEU A 52 -36.83 0.85 -27.31
CA LEU A 52 -36.46 -0.05 -26.21
C LEU A 52 -37.01 -1.47 -26.42
N ASP A 53 -38.27 -1.61 -26.82
CA ASP A 53 -38.90 -2.91 -27.13
C ASP A 53 -38.07 -3.72 -28.16
N ARG A 54 -37.55 -3.03 -29.19
CA ARG A 54 -36.74 -3.67 -30.25
C ARG A 54 -35.37 -4.13 -29.79
N VAL A 55 -34.78 -3.51 -28.76
CA VAL A 55 -33.48 -3.93 -28.20
C VAL A 55 -33.67 -5.11 -27.26
N ILE A 56 -34.73 -5.11 -26.46
CA ILE A 56 -35.02 -6.20 -25.50
C ILE A 56 -35.51 -7.47 -26.22
N GLY A 57 -36.30 -7.32 -27.29
CA GLY A 57 -36.89 -8.46 -28.02
C GLY A 57 -35.92 -9.34 -28.81
N GLN A 58 -34.65 -8.93 -29.02
CA GLN A 58 -33.70 -9.67 -29.87
C GLN A 58 -32.69 -10.54 -29.11
N SER A 59 -32.52 -10.38 -27.79
CA SER A 59 -31.53 -11.15 -27.01
C SER A 59 -32.01 -12.54 -26.55
N ALA A 60 -33.20 -12.97 -26.95
CA ALA A 60 -33.85 -14.20 -26.47
C ALA A 60 -33.88 -15.35 -27.51
N GLN A 61 -33.24 -15.19 -28.67
CA GLN A 61 -33.38 -16.14 -29.79
C GLN A 61 -32.06 -16.56 -30.44
N GLU A 62 -31.03 -16.84 -29.63
CA GLU A 62 -29.90 -17.67 -30.07
C GLU A 62 -29.32 -18.49 -28.90
N ILE A 63 -28.54 -19.54 -29.23
CA ILE A 63 -27.95 -20.54 -28.31
C ILE A 63 -28.96 -21.55 -27.71
N ALA A 64 -29.07 -22.70 -28.38
CA ALA A 64 -29.32 -23.99 -27.72
C ALA A 64 -28.01 -24.80 -27.71
N PRO A 65 -27.82 -25.75 -26.78
CA PRO A 65 -27.84 -27.14 -27.26
C PRO A 65 -28.43 -28.21 -26.28
N SER A 66 -29.29 -29.05 -26.84
CA SER A 66 -29.36 -30.52 -26.70
C SER A 66 -29.07 -31.24 -25.36
N ARG A 67 -30.13 -31.87 -24.79
CA ARG A 67 -30.18 -33.16 -24.03
C ARG A 67 -29.27 -33.27 -22.77
N SER A 68 -29.76 -33.62 -21.58
CA SER A 68 -31.09 -34.09 -21.10
C SER A 68 -31.19 -33.82 -19.57
N SER A 69 -32.20 -34.20 -18.78
CA SER A 69 -33.31 -35.16 -18.94
C SER A 69 -34.61 -34.69 -18.23
N THR A 70 -35.38 -35.62 -17.63
CA THR A 70 -36.73 -35.45 -17.04
C THR A 70 -36.98 -36.57 -15.99
N PRO A 71 -38.03 -36.55 -15.12
CA PRO A 71 -39.14 -35.59 -14.97
C PRO A 71 -39.48 -35.16 -13.50
N LYS A 72 -40.55 -34.34 -13.37
CA LYS A 72 -41.36 -33.97 -12.17
C LYS A 72 -40.78 -32.84 -11.26
N GLU A 73 -41.60 -31.97 -10.63
CA GLU A 73 -43.08 -31.98 -10.47
C GLU A 73 -43.76 -30.58 -10.54
N SER A 74 -44.99 -30.58 -11.10
CA SER A 74 -46.14 -29.62 -11.04
C SER A 74 -46.07 -28.16 -10.51
N THR A 75 -46.60 -27.20 -11.31
CA THR A 75 -47.32 -25.92 -10.94
C THR A 75 -46.55 -24.85 -10.11
N SER A 76 -46.80 -23.53 -10.09
CA SER A 76 -47.68 -22.52 -10.76
C SER A 76 -47.29 -21.11 -10.20
N LEU A 77 -47.51 -19.92 -10.77
CA LEU A 77 -47.94 -19.39 -12.08
C LEU A 77 -47.72 -17.84 -12.08
N THR A 78 -47.41 -17.20 -13.23
CA THR A 78 -47.47 -15.74 -13.54
C THR A 78 -46.61 -14.69 -12.79
N ASN A 79 -46.09 -13.76 -13.60
CA ASN A 79 -45.77 -12.32 -13.37
C ASN A 79 -44.79 -11.95 -12.23
N TRP A 80 -43.63 -11.31 -12.48
CA TRP A 80 -43.32 -10.11 -13.29
C TRP A 80 -43.90 -8.81 -12.72
N SER A 81 -43.11 -8.12 -11.88
CA SER A 81 -42.78 -6.68 -12.03
C SER A 81 -41.68 -6.29 -11.05
N SER A 82 -40.65 -5.59 -11.53
CA SER A 82 -39.61 -5.00 -10.69
C SER A 82 -40.02 -3.62 -10.21
N SER A 83 -39.97 -3.38 -8.90
CA SER A 83 -39.66 -2.06 -8.36
C SER A 83 -38.13 -1.90 -8.29
N LEU A 84 -37.65 -0.66 -8.43
CA LEU A 84 -36.36 -0.24 -7.89
C LEU A 84 -36.58 1.03 -7.08
N GLU A 85 -35.82 1.16 -6.00
CA GLU A 85 -36.09 2.06 -4.90
C GLU A 85 -35.56 3.49 -5.11
N LYS A 86 -35.87 4.33 -4.11
CA LYS A 86 -35.51 5.75 -4.03
C LYS A 86 -34.76 5.98 -2.71
N ILE A 87 -33.49 6.34 -2.80
CA ILE A 87 -32.56 6.65 -1.69
C ILE A 87 -32.22 8.15 -1.86
N THR A 88 -32.66 9.10 -1.02
CA THR A 88 -32.23 9.47 0.36
C THR A 88 -30.73 9.86 0.42
N SER A 89 -30.20 10.75 1.28
CA SER A 89 -30.63 11.47 2.50
C SER A 89 -30.00 12.90 2.51
N ALA A 90 -30.62 13.97 3.02
CA ALA A 90 -30.68 14.47 4.42
C ALA A 90 -29.36 14.99 5.05
N SER A 91 -29.40 16.22 5.61
CA SER A 91 -28.41 16.91 6.48
C SER A 91 -29.00 18.30 6.84
N HIS A 92 -28.91 18.92 8.03
CA HIS A 92 -28.49 18.63 9.43
C HIS A 92 -28.95 19.86 10.28
N GLN A 93 -29.03 19.94 11.62
CA GLN A 93 -28.90 19.05 12.80
C GLN A 93 -29.62 19.76 13.98
N GLY A 94 -29.92 19.10 15.12
CA GLY A 94 -30.59 19.82 16.25
C GLY A 94 -31.05 19.03 17.48
N SER A 95 -30.18 18.21 18.09
CA SER A 95 -30.20 17.72 19.50
C SER A 95 -31.54 17.59 20.30
N SER A 96 -31.91 16.36 20.65
CA SER A 96 -32.78 16.00 21.80
C SER A 96 -32.10 16.29 23.17
N PRO A 97 -32.79 16.27 24.34
CA PRO A 97 -33.39 15.03 24.89
C PRO A 97 -34.66 15.13 25.79
N LEU A 98 -35.31 13.96 25.94
CA LEU A 98 -36.09 13.47 27.10
C LEU A 98 -37.54 13.95 27.41
N SER A 99 -38.26 13.01 28.04
CA SER A 99 -39.60 13.06 28.67
C SER A 99 -40.83 13.29 27.76
N PRO A 100 -41.85 12.40 27.79
CA PRO A 100 -43.17 12.67 27.22
C PRO A 100 -44.00 13.54 28.18
N THR A 101 -44.87 14.38 27.64
CA THR A 101 -45.91 15.09 28.40
C THR A 101 -47.09 15.35 27.47
N ASP A 102 -48.22 14.69 27.73
CA ASP A 102 -49.43 14.80 26.91
C ASP A 102 -50.07 16.20 26.98
N PRO A 103 -50.29 16.88 25.85
CA PRO A 103 -51.07 18.10 25.80
C PRO A 103 -52.54 17.82 25.47
N SER A 104 -53.28 17.32 26.46
CA SER A 104 -54.73 17.55 26.66
C SER A 104 -55.75 17.11 25.58
N GLU A 105 -56.63 16.18 25.95
CA GLU A 105 -57.90 15.89 25.23
C GLU A 105 -58.88 17.10 25.20
N THR A 106 -58.61 18.12 26.02
CA THR A 106 -59.47 19.28 26.31
C THR A 106 -59.83 20.13 25.06
N LYS A 107 -59.12 19.99 23.94
CA LYS A 107 -59.49 20.67 22.67
C LYS A 107 -60.55 19.96 21.84
N VAL A 108 -60.70 18.64 21.95
CA VAL A 108 -61.80 17.91 21.27
C VAL A 108 -63.11 18.10 22.05
N ALA A 109 -63.03 18.07 23.39
CA ALA A 109 -64.17 18.38 24.26
C ALA A 109 -64.76 19.78 24.00
N LEU A 110 -63.90 20.81 23.84
CA LEU A 110 -64.36 22.17 23.54
C LEU A 110 -65.10 22.31 22.19
N TRP A 111 -64.71 21.53 21.17
CA TRP A 111 -65.40 21.56 19.87
C TRP A 111 -66.77 20.86 19.91
N LEU A 112 -66.90 19.80 20.73
CA LEU A 112 -68.18 19.13 20.97
C LEU A 112 -69.12 19.96 21.86
N GLN A 113 -68.58 20.69 22.85
CA GLN A 113 -69.36 21.57 23.73
C GLN A 113 -70.05 22.70 22.94
N SER A 114 -69.33 23.32 21.99
CA SER A 114 -69.82 24.50 21.26
C SER A 114 -70.93 24.20 20.26
N ASN A 115 -71.01 22.96 19.74
CA ASN A 115 -72.05 22.58 18.76
C ASN A 115 -73.37 22.11 19.43
N PHE A 116 -73.37 21.86 20.74
CA PHE A 116 -74.58 21.47 21.47
C PHE A 116 -75.41 22.68 21.94
N THR A 117 -74.78 23.85 22.13
CA THR A 117 -75.44 25.08 22.57
C THR A 117 -76.34 25.72 21.50
N ASP A 118 -75.96 25.70 20.22
CA ASP A 118 -76.77 26.31 19.16
C ASP A 118 -78.08 25.54 18.89
N LEU A 119 -78.05 24.20 18.98
CA LEU A 119 -79.27 23.38 18.86
C LEU A 119 -80.24 23.59 20.03
N ALA A 120 -79.74 23.87 21.24
CA ALA A 120 -80.60 24.21 22.37
C ALA A 120 -81.26 25.59 22.23
N TYR A 121 -80.59 26.55 21.59
CA TYR A 121 -81.11 27.89 21.36
C TYR A 121 -82.25 27.91 20.32
N ILE A 122 -82.12 27.15 19.23
CA ILE A 122 -83.16 27.04 18.19
C ILE A 122 -84.40 26.26 18.69
N LEU A 123 -84.24 25.31 19.63
CA LEU A 123 -85.35 24.54 20.20
C LEU A 123 -86.13 25.25 21.31
N THR A 124 -85.70 26.44 21.75
CA THR A 124 -86.33 27.17 22.88
C THR A 124 -87.10 28.43 22.50
N THR A 125 -87.14 28.81 21.21
CA THR A 125 -87.71 30.09 20.73
C THR A 125 -88.97 29.94 19.86
N GLN A 126 -89.73 28.84 19.98
CA GLN A 126 -91.01 28.69 19.28
C GLN A 126 -92.12 28.07 20.17
N GLY A 127 -92.37 28.69 21.32
CA GLY A 127 -93.52 28.44 22.18
C GLY A 127 -93.78 29.61 23.14
N ASN A 128 -95.07 29.88 23.39
CA ASN A 128 -95.63 30.87 24.34
C ASN A 128 -95.59 32.36 23.95
N GLU A 129 -96.49 32.74 23.05
CA GLU A 129 -97.37 33.94 23.20
C GLU A 129 -98.77 33.53 22.69
N ASP A 130 -99.92 34.02 23.16
CA ASP A 130 -100.31 34.49 24.50
C ASP A 130 -101.86 34.47 24.56
N VAL A 131 -102.46 33.71 25.49
CA VAL A 131 -103.89 33.86 25.85
C VAL A 131 -104.08 33.50 27.33
N GLY A 132 -104.60 34.47 28.08
CA GLY A 132 -104.77 34.41 29.53
C GLY A 132 -105.69 33.32 30.08
N LEU A 133 -105.38 32.94 31.31
CA LEU A 133 -106.25 32.23 32.24
C LEU A 133 -107.37 33.16 32.73
N LEU A 134 -108.61 32.83 32.40
CA LEU A 134 -109.81 33.16 33.20
C LEU A 134 -110.47 31.80 33.47
N GLU A 135 -110.46 31.30 34.70
CA GLU A 135 -111.34 31.70 35.82
C GLU A 135 -112.75 31.10 35.65
N MET A 136 -113.34 30.62 36.76
CA MET A 136 -114.60 29.89 36.70
C MET A 136 -115.78 30.81 36.41
N ASP A 137 -116.66 30.39 35.51
CA ASP A 137 -118.09 30.51 35.81
C ASP A 137 -118.90 29.31 35.31
N GLN A 138 -119.96 28.96 36.05
CA GLN A 138 -120.73 27.72 35.84
C GLN A 138 -122.08 28.02 35.17
N GLU A 139 -122.06 28.64 33.99
CA GLU A 139 -123.29 28.89 33.23
C GLU A 139 -123.84 27.63 32.56
N VAL A 140 -124.91 27.09 33.14
CA VAL A 140 -125.74 26.04 32.54
C VAL A 140 -126.71 26.67 31.54
N PHE A 141 -126.47 26.50 30.23
CA PHE A 141 -127.49 26.73 29.19
C PHE A 141 -127.32 25.76 27.98
N PRO A 142 -128.32 25.63 27.08
CA PRO A 142 -128.87 24.31 26.76
C PRO A 142 -128.28 23.65 25.51
N ALA A 143 -128.66 22.39 25.30
CA ALA A 143 -128.33 21.61 24.11
C ALA A 143 -128.79 22.33 22.81
N ALA A 144 -127.84 22.96 22.12
CA ALA A 144 -128.05 23.56 20.81
C ALA A 144 -128.11 22.48 19.71
N LEU A 145 -129.10 22.61 18.81
CA LEU A 145 -129.24 21.72 17.65
C LEU A 145 -128.11 21.95 16.63
N PRO A 146 -127.66 20.91 15.91
CA PRO A 146 -126.55 21.02 14.97
C PRO A 146 -126.87 21.98 13.82
N SER A 147 -126.00 22.96 13.62
CA SER A 147 -125.98 23.78 12.40
C SER A 147 -125.04 23.14 11.39
N LYS A 148 -125.49 23.04 10.13
CA LYS A 148 -124.70 22.48 9.01
C LYS A 148 -123.33 23.16 8.83
N VAL A 149 -123.19 24.40 9.28
CA VAL A 149 -121.91 25.14 9.22
C VAL A 149 -120.87 24.50 10.14
N THR A 150 -121.25 24.16 11.38
CA THR A 150 -120.35 23.57 12.39
C THR A 150 -119.92 22.15 12.01
N GLU A 151 -120.82 21.38 11.39
CA GLU A 151 -120.50 20.03 10.85
C GLU A 151 -119.47 20.11 9.73
N VAL A 152 -119.63 21.05 8.78
CA VAL A 152 -118.68 21.27 7.69
C VAL A 152 -117.32 21.76 8.20
N GLU A 153 -117.30 22.67 9.18
CA GLU A 153 -116.06 23.17 9.78
C GLU A 153 -115.28 22.07 10.53
N GLY A 154 -115.98 21.20 11.27
CA GLY A 154 -115.38 20.03 11.90
C GLY A 154 -114.76 19.07 10.88
N CYS A 155 -115.45 18.83 9.76
CA CYS A 155 -114.90 18.04 8.65
C CYS A 155 -113.64 18.67 8.03
N ILE A 156 -113.62 19.99 7.79
CA ILE A 156 -112.45 20.71 7.26
C ILE A 156 -111.25 20.52 8.19
N ARG A 157 -111.40 20.78 9.49
CA ARG A 157 -110.33 20.63 10.49
C ARG A 157 -109.80 19.18 10.57
N MET A 158 -110.66 18.17 10.43
CA MET A 158 -110.24 16.77 10.33
C MET A 158 -109.44 16.46 9.05
N TYR A 159 -109.84 16.99 7.90
CA TYR A 159 -109.09 16.81 6.66
C TYR A 159 -107.73 17.53 6.71
N GLU A 160 -107.67 18.75 7.25
CA GLU A 160 -106.42 19.48 7.47
C GLU A 160 -105.46 18.70 8.37
N GLU A 161 -105.93 18.16 9.49
CA GLU A 161 -105.11 17.33 10.39
C GLU A 161 -104.66 16.02 9.73
N MET A 162 -105.52 15.33 8.98
CA MET A 162 -105.16 14.15 8.21
C MET A 162 -104.09 14.45 7.14
N HIS A 163 -104.19 15.59 6.45
CA HIS A 163 -103.17 16.04 5.51
C HIS A 163 -101.88 16.46 6.22
N ARG A 164 -101.95 17.09 7.40
CA ARG A 164 -100.78 17.43 8.23
C ARG A 164 -100.03 16.18 8.70
N LEU A 165 -100.75 15.17 9.20
CA LEU A 165 -100.16 13.90 9.63
C LEU A 165 -99.54 13.14 8.45
N LYS A 166 -100.24 13.06 7.32
CA LYS A 166 -99.71 12.45 6.08
C LYS A 166 -98.47 13.18 5.55
N GLY A 167 -98.43 14.51 5.68
CA GLY A 167 -97.25 15.33 5.38
C GLY A 167 -96.06 15.06 6.30
N LYS A 168 -96.29 14.97 7.61
CA LYS A 168 -95.27 14.62 8.62
C LYS A 168 -94.72 13.21 8.42
N GLU A 169 -95.57 12.24 8.16
CA GLU A 169 -95.16 10.85 7.92
C GLU A 169 -94.38 10.72 6.60
N GLY A 170 -94.81 11.39 5.54
CA GLY A 170 -94.05 11.48 4.29
C GLY A 170 -92.72 12.23 4.41
N LEU A 171 -92.56 13.13 5.39
CA LEU A 171 -91.27 13.74 5.74
C LEU A 171 -90.38 12.76 6.51
N ARG A 172 -90.92 12.06 7.53
CA ARG A 172 -90.20 11.03 8.28
C ARG A 172 -89.64 9.95 7.37
N GLN A 173 -90.45 9.41 6.46
CA GLN A 173 -90.00 8.35 5.54
C GLN A 173 -88.88 8.82 4.60
N ARG A 174 -88.88 10.09 4.17
CA ARG A 174 -87.75 10.68 3.42
C ARG A 174 -86.51 10.87 4.29
N GLN A 175 -86.67 11.28 5.55
CA GLN A 175 -85.55 11.36 6.51
C GLN A 175 -84.94 9.98 6.75
N GLU A 176 -85.75 8.94 7.02
CA GLU A 176 -85.28 7.58 7.24
C GLU A 176 -84.53 7.02 6.01
N GLN A 177 -85.03 7.28 4.79
CA GLN A 177 -84.34 6.92 3.55
C GLN A 177 -83.01 7.68 3.37
N GLN A 178 -82.98 8.97 3.70
CA GLN A 178 -81.76 9.77 3.65
C GLN A 178 -80.74 9.32 4.69
N GLU A 179 -81.16 9.01 5.92
CA GLU A 179 -80.30 8.46 6.96
C GLU A 179 -79.76 7.07 6.59
N GLN A 180 -80.58 6.19 6.02
CA GLN A 180 -80.11 4.88 5.50
C GLN A 180 -79.07 5.05 4.40
N MET A 181 -79.28 5.99 3.47
CA MET A 181 -78.30 6.30 2.41
C MET A 181 -76.99 6.87 2.99
N VAL A 182 -77.07 7.81 3.93
CA VAL A 182 -75.89 8.39 4.60
C VAL A 182 -75.12 7.34 5.40
N ARG A 183 -75.80 6.45 6.14
CA ARG A 183 -75.17 5.33 6.85
C ARG A 183 -74.46 4.38 5.89
N ALA A 184 -75.12 3.95 4.81
CA ALA A 184 -74.50 3.07 3.82
C ALA A 184 -73.26 3.69 3.13
N VAL A 185 -73.27 5.01 2.88
CA VAL A 185 -72.10 5.74 2.35
C VAL A 185 -70.99 5.87 3.39
N TYR A 186 -71.33 6.14 4.66
CA TYR A 186 -70.38 6.18 5.77
C TYR A 186 -69.72 4.81 6.00
N ASP A 187 -70.51 3.74 6.06
CA ASP A 187 -70.02 2.38 6.28
C ASP A 187 -69.04 1.99 5.16
N LEU A 188 -69.40 2.23 3.90
CA LEU A 188 -68.54 2.02 2.74
C LEU A 188 -67.24 2.84 2.82
N ALA A 189 -67.32 4.12 3.20
CA ALA A 189 -66.14 4.97 3.36
C ALA A 189 -65.22 4.47 4.49
N SER A 190 -65.80 3.99 5.61
CA SER A 190 -65.05 3.43 6.73
C SER A 190 -64.34 2.12 6.36
N GLU A 191 -64.98 1.27 5.56
CA GLU A 191 -64.39 0.02 5.06
C GLU A 191 -63.27 0.25 4.05
N GLN A 192 -63.36 1.29 3.21
CA GLN A 192 -62.23 1.69 2.37
C GLN A 192 -61.07 2.22 3.22
N LEU A 193 -61.34 3.05 4.23
CA LEU A 193 -60.30 3.60 5.11
C LEU A 193 -59.55 2.49 5.86
N LYS A 194 -60.26 1.52 6.47
CA LYS A 194 -59.66 0.34 7.10
C LYS A 194 -58.70 -0.40 6.17
N ARG A 195 -59.11 -0.67 4.93
CA ARG A 195 -58.28 -1.35 3.93
C ARG A 195 -57.04 -0.55 3.53
N PHE A 196 -57.11 0.79 3.52
CA PHE A 196 -55.95 1.63 3.29
C PHE A 196 -54.97 1.60 4.47
N ASP A 197 -55.46 1.58 5.72
CA ASP A 197 -54.61 1.45 6.90
C ASP A 197 -54.02 0.03 7.03
N GLU A 198 -54.79 -1.03 6.82
CA GLU A 198 -54.32 -2.43 6.74
C GLU A 198 -53.19 -2.60 5.69
N LEU A 199 -53.39 -2.07 4.48
CA LEU A 199 -52.40 -2.13 3.40
C LEU A 199 -51.12 -1.36 3.74
N LYS A 200 -51.25 -0.24 4.44
CA LYS A 200 -50.16 0.62 4.93
C LYS A 200 -49.38 -0.05 6.06
N GLU A 201 -50.05 -0.69 7.01
CA GLU A 201 -49.42 -1.48 8.07
C GLU A 201 -48.69 -2.70 7.49
N LEU A 202 -49.29 -3.45 6.57
CA LEU A 202 -48.63 -4.57 5.88
C LEU A 202 -47.38 -4.10 5.13
N LYS A 203 -47.43 -2.95 4.45
CA LYS A 203 -46.28 -2.36 3.76
C LYS A 203 -45.17 -1.98 4.74
N GLN A 204 -45.50 -1.39 5.89
CA GLN A 204 -44.52 -1.05 6.94
C GLN A 204 -43.88 -2.30 7.56
N HIS A 205 -44.64 -3.38 7.76
CA HIS A 205 -44.11 -4.65 8.24
C HIS A 205 -43.16 -5.29 7.21
N GLN A 206 -43.48 -5.22 5.91
CA GLN A 206 -42.58 -5.69 4.85
C GLN A 206 -41.29 -4.86 4.81
N GLU A 207 -41.38 -3.53 4.80
CA GLU A 207 -40.21 -2.62 4.81
C GLU A 207 -39.31 -2.87 6.04
N PHE A 208 -39.89 -3.19 7.19
CA PHE A 208 -39.14 -3.56 8.39
C PHE A 208 -38.46 -4.94 8.27
N GLN A 209 -39.16 -5.95 7.73
CA GLN A 209 -38.59 -7.28 7.51
C GLN A 209 -37.46 -7.25 6.48
N ASP A 210 -37.62 -6.54 5.37
CA ASP A 210 -36.60 -6.36 4.33
C ASP A 210 -35.35 -5.67 4.91
N LEU A 211 -35.54 -4.61 5.70
CA LEU A 211 -34.45 -3.91 6.40
C LEU A 211 -33.76 -4.82 7.43
N GLN A 212 -34.51 -5.64 8.17
CA GLN A 212 -33.96 -6.60 9.12
C GLN A 212 -33.15 -7.69 8.41
N GLU A 213 -33.62 -8.21 7.27
CA GLU A 213 -32.90 -9.23 6.50
C GLU A 213 -31.62 -8.67 5.87
N VAL A 214 -31.66 -7.43 5.34
CA VAL A 214 -30.46 -6.72 4.84
C VAL A 214 -29.46 -6.46 5.98
N MET A 215 -29.92 -6.07 7.16
CA MET A 215 -29.07 -5.92 8.34
C MET A 215 -28.43 -7.26 8.74
N GLU A 216 -29.19 -8.35 8.79
CA GLU A 216 -28.67 -9.68 9.14
C GLU A 216 -27.68 -10.21 8.09
N LYS A 217 -27.94 -10.00 6.80
CA LYS A 217 -27.01 -10.32 5.70
C LYS A 217 -25.70 -9.54 5.85
N SER A 218 -25.77 -8.22 6.02
CA SER A 218 -24.58 -7.37 6.17
C SER A 218 -23.76 -7.72 7.43
N LEU A 219 -24.41 -8.12 8.53
CA LEU A 219 -23.74 -8.60 9.74
C LEU A 219 -23.01 -9.94 9.50
N LYS A 220 -23.65 -10.90 8.82
CA LYS A 220 -23.02 -12.18 8.44
C LYS A 220 -21.84 -11.99 7.49
N GLU A 221 -21.97 -11.10 6.51
CA GLU A 221 -20.88 -10.75 5.59
C GLU A 221 -19.72 -10.07 6.32
N ALA A 222 -19.99 -9.10 7.20
CA ALA A 222 -18.97 -8.45 8.01
C ALA A 222 -18.26 -9.43 8.96
N GLN A 223 -18.99 -10.37 9.57
CA GLN A 223 -18.40 -11.44 10.38
C GLN A 223 -17.52 -12.36 9.53
N GLY A 224 -17.99 -12.83 8.37
CA GLY A 224 -17.21 -13.67 7.47
C GLY A 224 -15.94 -13.00 6.95
N GLN A 225 -15.99 -11.70 6.65
CA GLN A 225 -14.81 -10.89 6.33
C GLN A 225 -13.84 -10.80 7.52
N GLN A 226 -14.35 -10.56 8.74
CA GLN A 226 -13.52 -10.50 9.94
C GLN A 226 -12.87 -11.85 10.27
N GLU A 227 -13.56 -12.96 10.05
CA GLU A 227 -13.04 -14.31 10.22
C GLU A 227 -11.96 -14.64 9.19
N LYS A 228 -12.21 -14.35 7.90
CA LYS A 228 -11.18 -14.48 6.86
C LYS A 228 -9.92 -13.67 7.18
N LEU A 229 -10.06 -12.43 7.65
CA LEU A 229 -8.91 -11.62 8.09
C LEU A 229 -8.18 -12.25 9.28
N LYS A 230 -8.89 -12.75 10.30
CA LYS A 230 -8.29 -13.50 11.43
C LYS A 230 -7.52 -14.73 10.94
N GLU A 231 -8.03 -15.46 9.94
CA GLU A 231 -7.35 -16.60 9.35
C GLU A 231 -6.12 -16.22 8.53
N GLU A 232 -6.19 -15.16 7.72
CA GLU A 232 -5.03 -14.62 7.02
C GLU A 232 -3.94 -14.16 8.01
N HIS A 233 -4.30 -13.49 9.10
CA HIS A 233 -3.35 -13.13 10.16
C HIS A 233 -2.72 -14.37 10.82
N ARG A 234 -3.53 -15.41 11.15
CA ARG A 234 -3.03 -16.70 11.67
C ARG A 234 -2.09 -17.40 10.68
N HIS A 235 -2.39 -17.36 9.38
CA HIS A 235 -1.59 -17.98 8.33
C HIS A 235 -0.26 -17.22 8.11
N ARG A 236 -0.30 -15.89 8.02
CA ARG A 236 0.89 -15.02 7.95
C ARG A 236 1.79 -15.23 9.19
N ALA A 237 1.21 -15.36 10.38
CA ALA A 237 1.94 -15.68 11.61
C ALA A 237 2.58 -17.08 11.57
N LYS A 238 1.91 -18.11 11.05
CA LYS A 238 2.49 -19.45 10.83
C LYS A 238 3.69 -19.40 9.87
N ILE A 239 3.58 -18.67 8.74
CA ILE A 239 4.68 -18.49 7.78
C ILE A 239 5.86 -17.76 8.44
N LEU A 240 5.62 -16.70 9.21
CA LEU A 240 6.67 -15.94 9.88
C LEU A 240 7.43 -16.80 10.91
N ASN A 241 6.70 -17.61 11.70
CA ASN A 241 7.30 -18.56 12.65
C ASN A 241 8.10 -19.67 11.95
N LEU A 242 7.65 -20.14 10.78
CA LEU A 242 8.40 -21.11 9.97
C LEU A 242 9.71 -20.50 9.47
N LYS A 243 9.65 -19.32 8.84
CA LYS A 243 10.84 -18.59 8.36
C LYS A 243 11.83 -18.25 9.47
N LEU A 244 11.33 -17.92 10.67
CA LEU A 244 12.18 -17.67 11.83
C LEU A 244 12.95 -18.94 12.25
N ARG A 245 12.29 -20.10 12.28
CA ARG A 245 12.93 -21.40 12.56
C ARG A 245 13.92 -21.81 11.46
N GLU A 246 13.59 -21.58 10.20
CA GLU A 246 14.50 -21.81 9.07
C GLU A 246 15.75 -20.94 9.17
N ALA A 247 15.61 -19.67 9.55
CA ALA A 247 16.73 -18.76 9.79
C ALA A 247 17.57 -19.16 11.02
N GLU A 248 16.94 -19.58 12.11
CA GLU A 248 17.62 -20.13 13.30
C GLU A 248 18.46 -21.37 12.93
N GLN A 249 17.88 -22.31 12.17
CA GLN A 249 18.58 -23.51 11.68
C GLN A 249 19.66 -23.21 10.62
N GLN A 250 19.56 -22.09 9.89
CA GLN A 250 20.65 -21.62 9.03
C GLN A 250 21.78 -21.03 9.87
N ARG A 251 21.47 -20.22 10.89
CA ARG A 251 22.46 -19.65 11.80
C ARG A 251 23.21 -20.73 12.57
N GLN A 252 22.49 -21.72 13.13
CA GLN A 252 23.09 -22.88 13.80
C GLN A 252 24.05 -23.65 12.89
N ARG A 253 23.66 -23.96 11.65
CA ARG A 253 24.56 -24.63 10.69
C ARG A 253 25.77 -23.77 10.29
N GLN A 254 25.63 -22.44 10.26
CA GLN A 254 26.77 -21.54 10.04
C GLN A 254 27.70 -21.51 11.26
N GLU A 255 27.15 -21.46 12.48
CA GLU A 255 27.90 -21.55 13.74
C GLU A 255 28.66 -22.89 13.84
N GLU A 256 28.04 -24.01 13.46
CA GLU A 256 28.65 -25.34 13.39
C GLU A 256 29.78 -25.41 12.33
N LEU A 257 29.54 -24.92 11.12
CA LEU A 257 30.56 -24.89 10.06
C LEU A 257 31.73 -23.96 10.41
N GLU A 258 31.46 -22.83 11.06
CA GLU A 258 32.52 -21.98 11.60
C GLU A 258 33.28 -22.65 12.74
N ARG A 259 32.59 -23.36 13.64
CA ARG A 259 33.21 -24.12 14.72
C ARG A 259 34.14 -25.19 14.16
N LEU A 260 33.68 -26.00 13.20
CA LEU A 260 34.51 -26.98 12.50
C LEU A 260 35.71 -26.34 11.81
N ARG A 261 35.53 -25.21 11.11
CA ARG A 261 36.65 -24.44 10.52
C ARG A 261 37.66 -23.97 11.57
N LYS A 262 37.21 -23.53 12.75
CA LYS A 262 38.06 -23.10 13.86
C LYS A 262 38.81 -24.29 14.48
N GLU A 263 38.14 -25.43 14.67
CA GLU A 263 38.74 -26.67 15.19
C GLU A 263 39.78 -27.26 14.21
N GLU A 264 39.46 -27.35 12.91
CA GLU A 264 40.43 -27.70 11.86
C GLU A 264 41.63 -26.75 11.84
N GLY A 265 41.38 -25.44 11.89
CA GLY A 265 42.44 -24.42 11.88
C GLY A 265 43.38 -24.52 13.08
N GLN A 266 42.83 -24.83 14.26
CA GLN A 266 43.62 -25.11 15.47
C GLN A 266 44.40 -26.44 15.37
N GLU A 267 43.88 -27.47 14.69
CA GLU A 267 44.66 -28.68 14.44
C GLU A 267 45.77 -28.45 13.42
N ARG A 268 45.50 -27.78 12.29
CA ARG A 268 46.53 -27.38 11.32
C ARG A 268 47.63 -26.56 12.00
N LEU A 269 47.28 -25.61 12.87
CA LEU A 269 48.26 -24.81 13.62
C LEU A 269 49.10 -25.67 14.59
N ARG A 270 48.50 -26.65 15.29
CA ARG A 270 49.26 -27.60 16.12
C ARG A 270 50.23 -28.45 15.29
N ARG A 271 49.83 -28.89 14.09
CA ARG A 271 50.73 -29.59 13.15
C ARG A 271 51.88 -28.68 12.68
N LEU A 272 51.63 -27.40 12.38
CA LEU A 272 52.68 -26.44 12.02
C LEU A 272 53.74 -26.29 13.13
N TYR A 273 53.32 -26.16 14.39
CA TYR A 273 54.26 -26.06 15.52
C TYR A 273 55.05 -27.35 15.74
N SER A 274 54.43 -28.52 15.59
CA SER A 274 55.15 -29.82 15.63
C SER A 274 56.21 -29.90 14.53
N ILE A 275 55.89 -29.46 13.31
CA ILE A 275 56.85 -29.40 12.19
C ILE A 275 57.97 -28.39 12.48
N GLN A 276 57.67 -27.25 13.09
CA GLN A 276 58.70 -26.28 13.50
C GLN A 276 59.66 -26.89 14.54
N GLU A 277 59.13 -27.63 15.52
CA GLU A 277 59.95 -28.31 16.52
C GLU A 277 60.84 -29.39 15.87
N GLU A 278 60.29 -30.25 15.00
CA GLU A 278 61.08 -31.23 14.23
C GLU A 278 62.19 -30.55 13.41
N VAL A 279 61.87 -29.48 12.68
CA VAL A 279 62.86 -28.75 11.86
C VAL A 279 63.97 -28.14 12.74
N LEU A 280 63.66 -27.66 13.94
CA LEU A 280 64.65 -27.15 14.89
C LEU A 280 65.52 -28.27 15.51
N GLN A 281 64.91 -29.40 15.92
CA GLN A 281 65.62 -30.57 16.44
C GLN A 281 66.56 -31.18 15.36
N LEU A 282 66.13 -31.17 14.10
CA LEU A 282 66.94 -31.58 12.96
C LEU A 282 68.09 -30.58 12.69
N ASN A 283 67.83 -29.27 12.72
CA ASN A 283 68.86 -28.25 12.55
C ASN A 283 69.94 -28.33 13.65
N GLN A 284 69.58 -28.71 14.88
CA GLN A 284 70.53 -28.94 15.97
C GLN A 284 71.49 -30.11 15.71
N GLN A 285 71.12 -31.09 14.86
CA GLN A 285 72.01 -32.17 14.43
C GLN A 285 73.00 -31.74 13.34
N ILE A 286 72.77 -30.58 12.69
CA ILE A 286 73.67 -29.96 11.70
C ILE A 286 74.67 -29.02 12.38
N ASP A 287 74.36 -28.54 13.59
CA ASP A 287 75.19 -27.60 14.34
C ASP A 287 76.60 -28.18 14.62
N PRO A 288 77.69 -27.58 14.08
CA PRO A 288 79.03 -28.21 14.06
C PRO A 288 79.64 -28.47 15.45
N ASN A 289 79.06 -27.93 16.53
CA ASN A 289 79.47 -28.26 17.89
C ASN A 289 79.29 -29.74 18.28
N TYR A 290 78.38 -30.50 17.65
CA TYR A 290 77.87 -31.73 18.27
C TYR A 290 78.79 -32.96 18.17
N ARG A 291 79.57 -33.15 17.09
CA ARG A 291 80.38 -34.39 16.93
C ARG A 291 81.72 -34.36 16.14
N HIS A 292 82.04 -33.35 15.34
CA HIS A 292 83.06 -33.53 14.27
C HIS A 292 84.25 -32.55 14.31
N LYS A 293 85.06 -32.59 15.38
CA LYS A 293 86.33 -31.85 15.46
C LYS A 293 87.51 -32.52 14.74
N ASP A 294 87.37 -33.80 14.35
CA ASP A 294 88.49 -34.67 13.96
C ASP A 294 88.58 -34.99 12.44
N LEU A 295 87.82 -34.28 11.60
CA LEU A 295 87.77 -34.44 10.13
C LEU A 295 88.07 -33.10 9.39
N PRO A 296 89.34 -32.82 9.02
CA PRO A 296 89.77 -31.50 8.52
C PRO A 296 89.32 -31.09 7.10
N ARG A 297 88.22 -31.63 6.54
CA ARG A 297 87.94 -31.51 5.09
C ARG A 297 86.47 -31.37 4.65
N ILE A 298 85.50 -31.30 5.56
CA ILE A 298 84.08 -31.10 5.22
C ILE A 298 83.66 -29.69 5.65
N ASP A 299 83.09 -28.91 4.73
CA ASP A 299 82.54 -27.60 5.08
C ASP A 299 81.08 -27.72 5.57
N LEU A 300 80.92 -28.07 6.85
CA LEU A 300 79.60 -28.12 7.50
C LEU A 300 78.91 -26.74 7.53
N SER A 301 79.59 -25.63 7.25
CA SER A 301 78.96 -24.31 7.24
C SER A 301 77.93 -24.18 6.10
N ALA A 302 78.14 -24.84 4.96
CA ALA A 302 77.18 -24.87 3.86
C ALA A 302 75.86 -25.54 4.30
N TYR A 303 75.96 -26.68 4.98
CA TYR A 303 74.82 -27.41 5.53
C TYR A 303 74.10 -26.61 6.64
N SER A 304 74.85 -26.04 7.58
CA SER A 304 74.28 -25.21 8.66
C SER A 304 73.57 -23.96 8.10
N ASN A 305 74.17 -23.28 7.12
CA ASN A 305 73.53 -22.14 6.45
C ASN A 305 72.24 -22.53 5.72
N ARG A 306 72.17 -23.70 5.06
CA ARG A 306 70.94 -24.18 4.43
C ARG A 306 69.88 -24.60 5.45
N GLY A 307 70.27 -25.27 6.54
CA GLY A 307 69.36 -25.62 7.63
C GLY A 307 68.73 -24.37 8.26
N ASN A 308 69.55 -23.37 8.59
CA ASN A 308 69.08 -22.10 9.13
C ASN A 308 68.14 -21.34 8.16
N GLN A 309 68.36 -21.41 6.84
CA GLN A 309 67.40 -20.89 5.85
C GLN A 309 66.04 -21.61 5.93
N ILE A 310 66.04 -22.94 6.06
CA ILE A 310 64.81 -23.74 6.17
C ILE A 310 64.05 -23.41 7.48
N CYS A 311 64.75 -23.29 8.62
CA CYS A 311 64.17 -22.81 9.88
C CYS A 311 63.53 -21.42 9.74
N GLY A 312 64.20 -20.50 9.02
CA GLY A 312 63.69 -19.16 8.72
C GLY A 312 62.45 -19.17 7.83
N LEU A 313 62.41 -20.05 6.81
CA LEU A 313 61.24 -20.23 5.94
C LEU A 313 60.03 -20.77 6.70
N VAL A 314 60.21 -21.81 7.54
CA VAL A 314 59.13 -22.39 8.35
C VAL A 314 58.59 -21.37 9.36
N SER A 315 59.48 -20.70 10.11
CA SER A 315 59.07 -19.68 11.08
C SER A 315 58.41 -18.46 10.44
N GLY A 316 58.89 -18.05 9.26
CA GLY A 316 58.28 -16.99 8.45
C GLY A 316 56.89 -17.36 7.95
N LEU A 317 56.71 -18.58 7.46
CA LEU A 317 55.42 -19.10 6.98
C LEU A 317 54.40 -19.17 8.13
N ILE A 318 54.78 -19.73 9.28
CA ILE A 318 53.95 -19.79 10.50
C ILE A 318 53.44 -18.40 10.88
N ARG A 319 54.32 -17.39 10.94
CA ARG A 319 53.91 -16.00 11.19
C ARG A 319 52.86 -15.52 10.18
N THR A 320 53.07 -15.72 8.88
CA THR A 320 52.09 -15.30 7.86
C THR A 320 50.76 -16.07 7.90
N THR A 321 50.73 -17.30 8.45
CA THR A 321 49.46 -18.01 8.70
C THR A 321 48.72 -17.47 9.91
N SER A 322 49.44 -17.05 10.96
CA SER A 322 48.85 -16.42 12.15
C SER A 322 48.23 -15.05 11.81
N GLU A 323 48.91 -14.25 10.98
CA GLU A 323 48.41 -12.97 10.45
C GLU A 323 47.14 -13.13 9.58
N ARG A 324 46.90 -14.33 9.02
CA ARG A 324 45.70 -14.70 8.25
C ARG A 324 44.62 -15.41 9.09
N GLY A 325 44.80 -15.51 10.40
CA GLY A 325 43.86 -16.10 11.35
C GLY A 325 43.99 -17.63 11.49
N PHE A 326 43.79 -18.38 10.40
CA PHE A 326 43.90 -19.85 10.40
C PHE A 326 44.75 -20.38 9.24
N PRO A 327 45.67 -21.34 9.48
CA PRO A 327 46.45 -21.96 8.42
C PRO A 327 45.59 -22.71 7.39
N SER A 328 45.92 -22.56 6.12
CA SER A 328 45.34 -23.38 5.05
C SER A 328 46.04 -24.72 4.91
N GLN A 329 45.42 -25.66 4.19
CA GLN A 329 46.06 -26.94 3.86
C GLN A 329 47.33 -26.78 3.01
N VAL A 330 47.42 -25.69 2.23
CA VAL A 330 48.60 -25.37 1.40
C VAL A 330 49.79 -24.95 2.27
N ASP A 331 49.54 -24.25 3.37
CA ASP A 331 50.60 -23.81 4.28
C ASP A 331 51.22 -25.00 5.03
N VAL A 332 50.37 -25.94 5.49
CA VAL A 332 50.81 -27.22 6.08
C VAL A 332 51.68 -27.99 5.08
N ALA A 333 51.20 -28.21 3.86
CA ALA A 333 51.96 -28.92 2.81
C ALA A 333 53.29 -28.21 2.43
N ASN A 334 53.36 -26.88 2.56
CA ASN A 334 54.60 -26.14 2.37
C ASN A 334 55.59 -26.33 3.54
N THR A 335 55.11 -26.37 4.79
CA THR A 335 55.98 -26.74 5.94
C THR A 335 56.42 -28.20 5.91
N GLU A 336 55.55 -29.13 5.48
CA GLU A 336 55.90 -30.55 5.30
C GLU A 336 56.99 -30.72 4.23
N ARG A 337 56.92 -29.95 3.12
CA ARG A 337 58.00 -29.90 2.11
C ARG A 337 59.31 -29.39 2.70
N ALA A 338 59.27 -28.31 3.48
CA ALA A 338 60.45 -27.74 4.14
C ALA A 338 61.09 -28.71 5.15
N LEU A 339 60.28 -29.46 5.90
CA LEU A 339 60.72 -30.56 6.77
C LEU A 339 61.38 -31.69 5.95
N GLN A 340 60.81 -32.06 4.81
CA GLN A 340 61.40 -33.09 3.95
C GLN A 340 62.72 -32.62 3.29
N GLU A 341 62.85 -31.33 2.95
CA GLU A 341 64.13 -30.73 2.56
C GLU A 341 65.17 -30.80 3.69
N MET A 342 64.79 -30.50 4.94
CA MET A 342 65.68 -30.62 6.10
C MET A 342 66.14 -32.06 6.34
N ARG A 343 65.22 -33.03 6.26
CA ARG A 343 65.53 -34.46 6.39
C ARG A 343 66.50 -34.92 5.29
N GLY A 344 66.26 -34.52 4.05
CA GLY A 344 67.16 -34.82 2.92
C GLY A 344 68.55 -34.19 3.08
N LEU A 345 68.62 -32.93 3.52
CA LEU A 345 69.86 -32.21 3.82
C LEU A 345 70.73 -32.97 4.83
N ILE A 346 70.12 -33.52 5.88
CA ILE A 346 70.81 -34.32 6.92
C ILE A 346 71.26 -35.67 6.36
N SER A 347 70.46 -36.35 5.55
CA SER A 347 70.90 -37.59 4.90
C SER A 347 72.11 -37.37 3.99
N SER A 348 72.13 -36.28 3.21
CA SER A 348 73.30 -35.92 2.40
C SER A 348 74.53 -35.58 3.28
N MET A 349 74.35 -34.79 4.35
CA MET A 349 75.43 -34.46 5.28
C MET A 349 76.02 -35.72 5.95
N GLN A 350 75.17 -36.64 6.42
CA GLN A 350 75.59 -37.91 7.01
C GLN A 350 76.31 -38.81 6.00
N GLN A 351 75.87 -38.81 4.74
CA GLN A 351 76.53 -39.55 3.65
C GLN A 351 77.91 -38.96 3.33
N GLU A 352 78.07 -37.63 3.27
CA GLU A 352 79.38 -36.99 3.10
C GLU A 352 80.30 -37.22 4.30
N ILE A 353 79.79 -37.18 5.53
CA ILE A 353 80.55 -37.52 6.73
C ILE A 353 81.02 -38.97 6.68
N ALA A 354 80.16 -39.92 6.32
CA ALA A 354 80.54 -41.33 6.17
C ALA A 354 81.59 -41.53 5.06
N ALA A 355 81.42 -40.88 3.91
CA ALA A 355 82.38 -40.94 2.81
C ALA A 355 83.73 -40.30 3.18
N ALA A 356 83.74 -39.20 3.93
CA ALA A 356 84.94 -38.54 4.42
C ALA A 356 85.64 -39.30 5.55
N VAL A 357 84.90 -40.04 6.39
CA VAL A 357 85.47 -40.97 7.38
C VAL A 357 86.14 -42.15 6.66
N GLU A 358 85.52 -42.74 5.64
CA GLU A 358 86.14 -43.82 4.85
C GLU A 358 87.33 -43.30 4.03
N GLU A 359 87.23 -42.13 3.40
CA GLU A 359 88.36 -41.48 2.72
C GLU A 359 89.51 -41.16 3.69
N LYS A 360 89.21 -40.75 4.93
CA LYS A 360 90.23 -40.60 5.99
C LYS A 360 90.84 -41.97 6.33
N ARG A 361 90.03 -43.00 6.55
CA ARG A 361 90.49 -44.38 6.85
C ARG A 361 91.45 -44.89 5.76
N ARG A 362 91.11 -44.69 4.49
CA ARG A 362 91.93 -45.06 3.32
C ARG A 362 93.17 -44.19 3.15
N ARG A 363 93.14 -42.93 3.61
CA ARG A 363 94.32 -42.07 3.70
C ARG A 363 95.23 -42.46 4.85
N ASP A 364 94.70 -42.81 6.01
CA ASP A 364 95.51 -43.29 7.14
C ASP A 364 96.21 -44.61 6.73
N GLU A 365 95.51 -45.54 6.06
CA GLU A 365 96.07 -46.75 5.44
C GLU A 365 97.15 -46.43 4.38
N GLU A 366 96.89 -45.52 3.43
CA GLU A 366 97.86 -45.17 2.40
C GLU A 366 98.95 -44.23 2.92
N GLU A 367 98.78 -43.54 4.05
CA GLU A 367 99.81 -42.80 4.78
C GLU A 367 100.73 -43.73 5.57
N GLU A 368 100.25 -44.84 6.12
CA GLU A 368 101.15 -45.88 6.64
C GLU A 368 101.97 -46.51 5.50
N ARG A 369 101.33 -46.80 4.36
CA ARG A 369 102.04 -47.24 3.14
C ARG A 369 102.93 -46.14 2.55
N GLN A 370 102.61 -44.86 2.73
CA GLN A 370 103.46 -43.75 2.27
C GLN A 370 104.58 -43.43 3.26
N LYS A 371 104.42 -43.55 4.57
CA LYS A 371 105.54 -43.47 5.53
C LYS A 371 106.59 -44.55 5.25
N GLN A 372 106.16 -45.75 4.82
CA GLN A 372 107.05 -46.78 4.27
C GLN A 372 107.72 -46.37 2.94
N LYS A 373 107.00 -45.70 2.03
CA LYS A 373 107.53 -45.21 0.73
C LYS A 373 108.32 -43.90 0.82
N GLU A 374 108.16 -43.11 1.87
CA GLU A 374 108.73 -41.77 2.05
C GLU A 374 110.10 -41.85 2.72
N LEU A 375 110.31 -42.83 3.60
CA LEU A 375 111.65 -43.34 3.93
C LEU A 375 112.45 -43.74 2.67
N LEU A 376 111.77 -44.16 1.60
CA LEU A 376 112.35 -44.50 0.29
C LEU A 376 112.27 -43.35 -0.75
N LYS A 377 111.65 -42.21 -0.43
CA LYS A 377 111.43 -41.10 -1.39
C LYS A 377 111.67 -39.69 -0.84
N LYS A 378 112.42 -39.56 0.26
CA LYS A 378 113.03 -38.29 0.71
C LYS A 378 114.18 -37.82 -0.21
N GLU A 379 114.05 -38.00 -1.52
CA GLU A 379 115.09 -37.81 -2.53
C GLU A 379 114.62 -37.02 -3.78
N GLN A 380 113.33 -36.66 -3.90
CA GLN A 380 112.83 -35.85 -5.03
C GLN A 380 111.70 -34.89 -4.63
N MET A 381 111.52 -33.83 -5.43
CA MET A 381 111.11 -32.49 -4.94
C MET A 381 110.11 -31.82 -5.91
N LYS A 382 109.30 -30.87 -5.38
CA LYS A 382 108.58 -29.77 -6.11
C LYS A 382 107.36 -30.19 -7.00
N ALA A 383 106.37 -29.33 -7.31
CA ALA A 383 105.88 -28.06 -6.70
C ALA A 383 104.54 -27.57 -7.34
N GLN A 384 103.82 -26.66 -6.64
CA GLN A 384 102.80 -25.65 -7.12
C GLN A 384 101.43 -26.19 -7.68
N THR A 385 100.21 -25.72 -7.33
CA THR A 385 99.46 -24.41 -7.35
C THR A 385 99.10 -23.84 -8.74
N PRO A 386 98.01 -23.03 -8.97
CA PRO A 386 97.00 -22.40 -8.06
C PRO A 386 95.48 -22.51 -8.52
N ALA A 387 94.60 -21.57 -8.10
CA ALA A 387 93.14 -21.43 -8.38
C ALA A 387 92.84 -20.39 -9.52
N PRO A 388 91.75 -19.53 -9.65
CA PRO A 388 90.53 -19.23 -8.84
C PRO A 388 89.19 -18.83 -9.59
N ALA A 389 88.16 -18.37 -8.84
CA ALA A 389 87.16 -17.29 -9.17
C ALA A 389 86.08 -17.48 -10.31
N GLN A 390 84.96 -16.73 -10.46
CA GLN A 390 84.11 -15.89 -9.55
C GLN A 390 82.66 -15.63 -10.10
N GLN A 391 81.84 -15.00 -9.23
CA GLN A 391 80.44 -14.52 -9.29
C GLN A 391 79.90 -13.78 -10.55
N SER A 392 78.58 -13.92 -10.80
CA SER A 392 77.57 -12.83 -11.01
C SER A 392 76.15 -13.44 -10.87
N GLY A 393 75.00 -12.75 -10.79
CA GLY A 393 74.62 -11.32 -10.72
C GLY A 393 73.07 -11.25 -10.82
N GLY A 394 72.37 -10.29 -10.20
CA GLY A 394 70.89 -10.34 -10.15
C GLY A 394 70.11 -9.07 -9.81
N LYS A 395 68.78 -9.24 -9.63
CA LYS A 395 67.67 -8.23 -9.66
C LYS A 395 67.29 -7.84 -11.09
N GLN A 396 66.03 -7.82 -11.56
CA GLN A 396 64.69 -7.53 -10.99
C GLN A 396 64.41 -6.07 -10.61
N GLN A 397 63.45 -5.47 -11.32
CA GLN A 397 62.52 -4.47 -10.80
C GLN A 397 61.09 -4.90 -11.15
N LYS A 398 60.12 -4.44 -10.35
CA LYS A 398 58.68 -4.49 -10.65
C LYS A 398 58.14 -3.07 -10.60
N GLU A 399 57.24 -2.74 -11.51
CA GLU A 399 56.49 -1.47 -11.44
C GLU A 399 55.40 -1.52 -10.36
N GLY A 400 55.04 -0.35 -9.85
CA GLY A 400 54.00 -0.15 -8.84
C GLY A 400 52.92 0.81 -9.35
N LEU A 401 51.66 0.46 -9.12
CA LEU A 401 50.49 1.20 -9.60
C LEU A 401 50.37 2.57 -8.89
N GLN A 402 50.28 3.66 -9.63
CA GLN A 402 49.99 4.99 -9.05
C GLN A 402 48.49 5.26 -9.00
N VAL A 403 48.02 5.83 -7.88
CA VAL A 403 46.65 6.32 -7.72
C VAL A 403 46.65 7.84 -7.83
N LYS A 404 46.05 8.36 -8.91
CA LYS A 404 45.63 9.75 -9.07
C LYS A 404 44.28 9.76 -9.78
N ALA A 405 43.37 10.65 -9.38
CA ALA A 405 42.10 10.84 -10.07
C ALA A 405 42.32 11.43 -11.48
N GLU A 406 41.43 11.11 -12.41
CA GLU A 406 41.52 11.57 -13.80
C GLU A 406 41.17 13.06 -13.90
N GLU A 407 41.94 13.81 -14.69
CA GLU A 407 41.76 15.26 -14.84
C GLU A 407 40.43 15.62 -15.53
N SER A 408 39.84 14.68 -16.29
CA SER A 408 38.48 14.78 -16.84
C SER A 408 37.42 14.88 -15.73
N THR A 409 37.50 14.01 -14.72
CA THR A 409 36.56 13.95 -13.58
C THR A 409 36.60 15.24 -12.75
N MET A 410 37.80 15.79 -12.51
CA MET A 410 37.95 17.04 -11.76
C MET A 410 37.30 18.24 -12.47
N ARG A 411 37.41 18.33 -13.80
CA ARG A 411 36.76 19.40 -14.58
C ARG A 411 35.24 19.25 -14.61
N TRP A 412 34.72 18.02 -14.66
CA TRP A 412 33.28 17.74 -14.59
C TRP A 412 32.70 18.09 -13.21
N TYR A 413 33.41 17.77 -12.12
CA TYR A 413 33.03 18.18 -10.77
C TYR A 413 32.93 19.70 -10.62
N GLN A 414 33.90 20.44 -11.16
CA GLN A 414 33.84 21.91 -11.16
C GLN A 414 32.61 22.44 -11.93
N GLN A 415 32.27 21.85 -13.08
CA GLN A 415 31.09 22.24 -13.86
C GLN A 415 29.76 22.02 -13.10
N LEU A 416 29.66 20.95 -12.30
CA LEU A 416 28.51 20.71 -11.43
C LEU A 416 28.45 21.75 -10.30
N GLN A 417 29.58 22.04 -9.64
CA GLN A 417 29.65 23.06 -8.60
C GLN A 417 29.25 24.45 -9.14
N ASP A 418 29.82 24.86 -10.28
CA ASP A 418 29.51 26.14 -10.93
C ASP A 418 28.01 26.26 -11.28
N ALA A 419 27.40 25.16 -11.74
CA ALA A 419 25.97 25.09 -12.05
C ALA A 419 25.07 25.15 -10.80
N ALA A 420 25.48 24.51 -9.70
CA ALA A 420 24.80 24.60 -8.41
C ALA A 420 24.86 26.01 -7.83
N GLU A 421 26.03 26.67 -7.87
CA GLU A 421 26.21 28.07 -7.45
C GLU A 421 25.38 29.03 -8.33
N GLN A 422 25.33 28.81 -9.65
CA GLN A 422 24.46 29.57 -10.56
C GLN A 422 22.97 29.38 -10.25
N CYS A 423 22.55 28.17 -9.84
CA CYS A 423 21.18 27.91 -9.39
C CYS A 423 20.85 28.71 -8.11
N VAL A 424 21.73 28.67 -7.10
CA VAL A 424 21.60 29.44 -5.85
C VAL A 424 21.53 30.94 -6.11
N ALA A 425 22.35 31.46 -7.02
CA ALA A 425 22.29 32.86 -7.46
C ALA A 425 20.92 33.19 -8.12
N SER A 426 20.38 32.28 -8.93
CA SER A 426 19.14 32.47 -9.69
C SER A 426 17.88 32.59 -8.84
N PHE A 427 17.83 31.95 -7.65
CA PHE A 427 16.73 32.13 -6.69
C PHE A 427 17.08 33.02 -5.47
N SER A 428 18.23 33.71 -5.51
CA SER A 428 18.68 34.58 -4.41
C SER A 428 17.66 35.65 -4.00
N GLY A 429 16.90 36.19 -4.96
CA GLY A 429 15.79 37.13 -4.71
C GLY A 429 14.66 36.55 -3.87
N LEU A 430 14.19 35.34 -4.23
CA LEU A 430 13.25 34.55 -3.42
C LEU A 430 13.85 34.20 -2.04
N SER A 431 15.17 34.00 -1.96
CA SER A 431 15.80 33.66 -0.69
C SER A 431 15.87 34.83 0.29
N ASN A 432 16.28 36.01 -0.19
CA ASN A 432 16.69 37.16 0.63
C ASN A 432 15.60 38.23 0.83
N CYS A 433 14.36 38.02 0.36
CA CYS A 433 13.29 39.00 0.49
C CYS A 433 12.85 39.23 1.95
N LYS A 434 13.45 40.24 2.61
CA LYS A 434 13.14 40.62 4.00
C LYS A 434 11.76 41.24 4.17
N ASP A 435 11.22 41.87 3.13
CA ASP A 435 10.13 42.84 3.30
C ASP A 435 8.78 42.42 2.70
N ASN A 436 8.73 41.36 1.87
CA ASN A 436 7.47 40.82 1.34
C ASN A 436 7.06 39.52 2.06
N ASN A 437 5.99 39.59 2.87
CA ASN A 437 5.47 38.45 3.63
C ASN A 437 4.74 37.40 2.77
N GLU A 438 4.20 37.77 1.61
CA GLU A 438 3.57 36.82 0.68
C GLU A 438 4.63 35.96 0.00
N VAL A 439 5.74 36.56 -0.43
CA VAL A 439 6.90 35.84 -0.99
C VAL A 439 7.49 34.87 0.03
N LYS A 440 7.63 35.26 1.31
CA LYS A 440 8.04 34.33 2.39
C LYS A 440 7.06 33.17 2.56
N LYS A 441 5.75 33.42 2.53
CA LYS A 441 4.71 32.40 2.64
C LYS A 441 4.80 31.41 1.48
N ILE A 442 4.84 31.90 0.24
CA ILE A 442 5.02 31.10 -0.99
C ILE A 442 6.31 30.28 -0.91
N LYS A 443 7.45 30.87 -0.51
CA LYS A 443 8.72 30.16 -0.26
C LYS A 443 8.53 29.01 0.72
N THR A 444 7.88 29.23 1.87
CA THR A 444 7.68 28.16 2.87
C THR A 444 6.69 27.08 2.42
N ASP A 445 5.66 27.43 1.66
CA ASP A 445 4.65 26.46 1.22
C ASP A 445 5.16 25.64 0.01
N LEU A 446 5.95 26.25 -0.90
CA LEU A 446 6.73 25.55 -1.93
C LEU A 446 7.78 24.62 -1.32
N GLN A 447 8.54 25.10 -0.33
CA GLN A 447 9.54 24.27 0.36
C GLN A 447 8.88 23.05 1.01
N LYS A 448 7.78 23.22 1.75
CA LYS A 448 7.02 22.10 2.32
C LYS A 448 6.51 21.13 1.24
N ALA A 449 5.97 21.66 0.14
CA ALA A 449 5.48 20.83 -0.97
C ALA A 449 6.60 19.99 -1.62
N ALA A 450 7.83 20.49 -1.68
CA ALA A 450 8.99 19.76 -2.18
C ALA A 450 9.56 18.76 -1.16
N THR A 451 9.73 19.16 0.11
CA THR A 451 10.45 18.35 1.11
C THR A 451 9.60 17.26 1.75
N ILE A 452 8.31 17.51 2.01
CA ILE A 452 7.44 16.56 2.73
C ILE A 452 7.29 15.22 1.96
N PRO A 453 7.08 15.19 0.63
CA PRO A 453 7.03 13.92 -0.11
C PRO A 453 8.30 13.09 0.02
N VAL A 454 9.48 13.73 -0.04
CA VAL A 454 10.78 13.04 0.16
C VAL A 454 10.91 12.50 1.59
N SER A 455 10.50 13.27 2.59
CA SER A 455 10.46 12.79 3.98
C SER A 455 9.53 11.59 4.20
N GLN A 456 8.48 11.44 3.38
CA GLN A 456 7.50 10.35 3.42
C GLN A 456 7.93 9.07 2.69
N ILE A 457 9.07 9.08 1.96
CA ILE A 457 9.64 7.87 1.34
C ILE A 457 9.93 6.85 2.46
N SER A 458 9.39 5.64 2.32
CA SER A 458 9.46 4.58 3.33
C SER A 458 9.27 3.21 2.70
N ARG A 459 9.73 2.16 3.39
CA ARG A 459 9.75 0.76 2.93
C ARG A 459 8.37 0.06 2.92
N ILE A 460 7.25 0.80 3.00
CA ILE A 460 5.93 0.25 3.34
C ILE A 460 5.18 -0.31 2.12
N ALA A 461 5.06 0.44 1.02
CA ALA A 461 4.36 0.00 -0.19
C ALA A 461 4.85 0.68 -1.48
N GLY A 462 4.95 -0.08 -2.57
CA GLY A 462 5.27 0.47 -3.89
C GLY A 462 4.19 1.40 -4.47
N SER A 463 2.93 1.25 -4.05
CA SER A 463 1.84 2.18 -4.37
C SER A 463 2.06 3.55 -3.74
N GLN A 464 2.44 3.60 -2.46
CA GLN A 464 2.80 4.83 -1.74
C GLN A 464 4.05 5.48 -2.37
N LEU A 465 5.05 4.67 -2.77
CA LEU A 465 6.24 5.18 -3.45
C LEU A 465 5.88 5.85 -4.79
N ARG A 466 4.97 5.25 -5.56
CA ARG A 466 4.43 5.84 -6.79
C ARG A 466 3.61 7.10 -6.52
N GLU A 467 2.79 7.13 -5.46
CA GLU A 467 2.03 8.33 -5.09
C GLU A 467 2.95 9.51 -4.70
N ILE A 468 4.06 9.24 -4.01
CA ILE A 468 5.09 10.22 -3.69
C ILE A 468 5.77 10.72 -4.97
N PHE A 469 6.16 9.81 -5.87
CA PHE A 469 6.73 10.14 -7.17
C PHE A 469 5.78 11.02 -8.01
N ASP A 470 4.51 10.62 -8.14
CA ASP A 470 3.49 11.36 -8.87
C ASP A 470 3.25 12.74 -8.23
N LYS A 471 3.29 12.89 -6.89
CA LYS A 471 3.22 14.20 -6.21
C LYS A 471 4.41 15.10 -6.56
N ILE A 472 5.64 14.59 -6.52
CA ILE A 472 6.85 15.36 -6.85
C ILE A 472 6.83 15.76 -8.33
N ASN A 473 6.62 14.81 -9.24
CA ASN A 473 6.53 15.07 -10.68
C ASN A 473 5.42 16.07 -11.03
N ASN A 474 4.24 15.98 -10.42
CA ASN A 474 3.18 16.96 -10.64
C ASN A 474 3.57 18.38 -10.16
N LEU A 475 4.28 18.52 -9.03
CA LEU A 475 4.81 19.80 -8.56
C LEU A 475 5.84 20.37 -9.54
N LEU A 476 6.82 19.56 -9.97
CA LEU A 476 7.86 19.96 -10.93
C LEU A 476 7.27 20.29 -12.32
N SER A 477 6.20 19.61 -12.72
CA SER A 477 5.38 19.91 -13.90
C SER A 477 4.54 21.20 -13.77
N GLY A 478 4.67 21.97 -12.69
CA GLY A 478 3.93 23.21 -12.46
C GLY A 478 2.44 23.02 -12.16
N LYS A 479 1.98 21.80 -11.86
CA LYS A 479 0.59 21.54 -11.46
C LYS A 479 0.43 21.82 -9.96
N SER A 480 -0.80 22.10 -9.55
CA SER A 480 -1.12 22.29 -8.14
C SER A 480 -1.10 20.97 -7.37
N VAL A 481 -0.36 20.93 -6.26
CA VAL A 481 -0.27 19.79 -5.33
C VAL A 481 -0.77 20.20 -3.95
N GLN A 482 -1.43 19.28 -3.22
CA GLN A 482 -1.87 19.56 -1.86
C GLN A 482 -0.72 19.41 -0.85
N SER A 483 -0.45 20.47 -0.10
CA SER A 483 0.53 20.50 0.99
C SER A 483 -0.09 21.21 2.19
N GLY A 484 -0.13 20.54 3.36
CA GLY A 484 -0.67 21.11 4.60
C GLY A 484 -2.12 21.61 4.49
N GLY A 485 -2.96 20.97 3.68
CA GLY A 485 -4.35 21.39 3.45
C GLY A 485 -4.52 22.58 2.49
N ARG A 486 -3.46 23.04 1.81
CA ARG A 486 -3.53 24.08 0.77
C ARG A 486 -3.04 23.56 -0.59
N ALA A 487 -3.62 24.13 -1.64
CA ALA A 487 -3.20 23.94 -3.02
C ALA A 487 -1.98 24.84 -3.33
N VAL A 488 -0.83 24.24 -3.62
CA VAL A 488 0.43 24.93 -3.90
C VAL A 488 0.86 24.64 -5.33
N SER A 489 1.22 25.68 -6.09
CA SER A 489 1.72 25.56 -7.47
C SER A 489 3.03 26.34 -7.63
N VAL A 490 3.98 25.76 -8.37
CA VAL A 490 5.26 26.41 -8.71
C VAL A 490 5.06 27.67 -9.56
N THR A 491 3.95 27.75 -10.31
CA THR A 491 3.59 28.93 -11.13
C THR A 491 3.34 30.22 -10.32
N GLN A 492 3.32 30.15 -8.99
CA GLN A 492 3.13 31.32 -8.11
C GLN A 492 4.34 32.27 -8.07
N HIS A 493 5.53 31.85 -8.52
CA HIS A 493 6.72 32.71 -8.56
C HIS A 493 7.68 32.28 -9.68
N PRO A 494 8.26 33.20 -10.50
CA PRO A 494 9.12 32.82 -11.62
C PRO A 494 10.39 32.05 -11.19
N GLN A 495 11.02 32.43 -10.06
CA GLN A 495 12.16 31.70 -9.48
C GLN A 495 11.74 30.47 -8.64
N GLY A 496 10.44 30.16 -8.58
CA GLY A 496 9.91 29.07 -7.77
C GLY A 496 10.36 27.69 -8.25
N LEU A 497 10.54 27.51 -9.56
CA LEU A 497 10.96 26.25 -10.17
C LEU A 497 12.39 25.88 -9.77
N ASP A 498 13.36 26.79 -9.95
CA ASP A 498 14.76 26.54 -9.60
C ASP A 498 14.96 26.36 -8.10
N PHE A 499 14.23 27.12 -7.27
CA PHE A 499 14.21 26.93 -5.82
C PHE A 499 13.69 25.55 -5.42
N VAL A 500 12.61 25.07 -6.06
CA VAL A 500 12.07 23.73 -5.81
C VAL A 500 13.02 22.64 -6.30
N TYR A 501 13.65 22.78 -7.48
CA TYR A 501 14.68 21.84 -7.95
C TYR A 501 15.84 21.72 -6.96
N TYR A 502 16.42 22.85 -6.54
CA TYR A 502 17.51 22.87 -5.57
C TYR A 502 17.10 22.27 -4.21
N LYS A 503 15.94 22.65 -3.66
CA LYS A 503 15.47 22.14 -2.35
C LYS A 503 14.97 20.69 -2.40
N LEU A 504 14.62 20.18 -3.57
CA LEU A 504 14.33 18.77 -3.78
C LEU A 504 15.62 17.93 -3.78
N ALA A 505 16.62 18.35 -4.56
CA ALA A 505 17.93 17.68 -4.62
C ALA A 505 18.63 17.69 -3.24
N GLU A 506 18.69 18.85 -2.59
CA GLU A 506 19.17 19.02 -1.21
C GLU A 506 18.53 17.99 -0.26
N LYS A 507 17.21 17.74 -0.37
CA LYS A 507 16.52 16.80 0.50
C LYS A 507 16.61 15.33 0.10
N PHE A 508 16.92 14.98 -1.15
CA PHE A 508 17.35 13.61 -1.45
C PHE A 508 18.72 13.31 -0.81
N VAL A 509 19.68 14.24 -0.86
CA VAL A 509 21.00 14.06 -0.22
C VAL A 509 20.88 13.98 1.30
N ASN A 510 20.20 14.93 1.96
CA ASN A 510 20.00 14.92 3.42
C ASN A 510 19.28 13.64 3.89
N LYS A 511 18.26 13.17 3.16
CA LYS A 511 17.51 11.94 3.49
C LYS A 511 18.39 10.69 3.33
N GLY A 512 19.34 10.72 2.40
CA GLY A 512 20.42 9.74 2.30
C GLY A 512 21.32 9.75 3.54
N GLU A 513 21.86 10.91 3.90
CA GLU A 513 22.76 11.08 5.05
C GLU A 513 22.12 10.65 6.38
N GLU A 514 20.91 11.12 6.68
CA GLU A 514 20.20 10.81 7.94
C GLU A 514 19.69 9.35 7.99
N GLU A 515 18.97 8.90 6.96
CA GLU A 515 18.24 7.62 7.02
C GLU A 515 19.04 6.44 6.47
N VAL A 516 19.86 6.59 5.43
CA VAL A 516 20.61 5.45 4.86
C VAL A 516 21.83 5.08 5.69
N ALA A 517 22.46 6.05 6.38
CA ALA A 517 23.49 5.76 7.37
C ALA A 517 22.94 4.89 8.53
N SER A 518 21.71 5.20 8.96
CA SER A 518 20.99 4.48 10.03
C SER A 518 20.39 3.15 9.56
N HIS A 519 19.83 3.12 8.34
CA HIS A 519 19.03 2.04 7.77
C HIS A 519 19.36 1.86 6.28
N ARG A 520 20.39 1.04 5.99
CA ARG A 520 20.86 0.79 4.61
C ARG A 520 19.76 0.32 3.64
N ASP A 521 18.77 -0.42 4.14
CA ASP A 521 17.57 -0.83 3.40
C ASP A 521 16.76 0.32 2.79
N ALA A 522 16.82 1.53 3.37
CA ALA A 522 16.12 2.72 2.88
C ALA A 522 16.73 3.28 1.59
N ALA A 523 17.97 2.90 1.24
CA ALA A 523 18.65 3.34 0.02
C ALA A 523 17.82 3.04 -1.24
N PHE A 524 17.24 1.85 -1.33
CA PHE A 524 16.52 1.40 -2.52
C PHE A 524 15.26 2.21 -2.84
N PRO A 525 14.29 2.43 -1.92
CA PRO A 525 13.12 3.27 -2.23
C PRO A 525 13.50 4.74 -2.48
N ILE A 526 14.52 5.28 -1.81
CA ILE A 526 15.01 6.64 -2.07
C ILE A 526 15.61 6.74 -3.48
N ALA A 527 16.51 5.81 -3.84
CA ALA A 527 17.18 5.79 -5.14
C ALA A 527 16.21 5.55 -6.31
N VAL A 528 15.16 4.74 -6.14
CA VAL A 528 14.13 4.53 -7.18
C VAL A 528 13.36 5.82 -7.47
N VAL A 529 12.98 6.60 -6.44
CA VAL A 529 12.31 7.89 -6.65
C VAL A 529 13.27 8.93 -7.23
N ALA A 530 14.49 9.03 -6.72
CA ALA A 530 15.49 9.97 -7.21
C ALA A 530 15.84 9.71 -8.70
N SER A 531 16.08 8.44 -9.07
CA SER A 531 16.36 8.03 -10.45
C SER A 531 15.20 8.34 -11.41
N GLY A 532 13.96 8.01 -11.05
CA GLY A 532 12.80 8.34 -11.87
C GLY A 532 12.55 9.85 -12.01
N ILE A 533 12.87 10.65 -10.99
CA ILE A 533 12.75 12.11 -11.06
C ILE A 533 13.88 12.71 -11.93
N TRP A 534 15.08 12.14 -11.89
CA TRP A 534 16.19 12.50 -12.79
C TRP A 534 15.84 12.22 -14.26
N GLU A 535 15.24 11.06 -14.56
CA GLU A 535 14.83 10.67 -15.92
C GLU A 535 13.85 11.68 -16.55
N ILE A 536 12.92 12.23 -15.76
CA ILE A 536 11.95 13.24 -16.24
C ILE A 536 12.50 14.67 -16.14
N HIS A 537 13.32 14.99 -15.13
CA HIS A 537 13.86 16.31 -14.85
C HIS A 537 15.39 16.25 -14.65
N PRO A 538 16.20 16.20 -15.73
CA PRO A 538 17.66 16.09 -15.64
C PRO A 538 18.33 17.16 -14.75
N ARG A 539 17.81 18.39 -14.77
CA ARG A 539 18.27 19.50 -13.91
C ARG A 539 18.16 19.23 -12.39
N VAL A 540 17.38 18.23 -11.95
CA VAL A 540 17.37 17.79 -10.54
C VAL A 540 18.54 16.84 -10.26
N GLY A 541 18.90 15.99 -11.22
CA GLY A 541 20.07 15.13 -11.14
C GLY A 541 21.38 15.91 -11.17
N ASP A 542 21.48 16.91 -12.06
CA ASP A 542 22.62 17.82 -12.15
C ASP A 542 22.83 18.69 -10.89
N LEU A 543 21.82 18.78 -10.02
CA LEU A 543 21.85 19.47 -8.71
C LEU A 543 21.91 18.49 -7.51
N PHE A 544 21.88 17.19 -7.77
CA PHE A 544 21.94 16.10 -6.77
C PHE A 544 23.34 15.47 -6.71
N LEU A 545 24.11 15.58 -7.80
CA LEU A 545 25.54 15.26 -7.88
C LEU A 545 26.42 16.35 -7.24
#